data_AF-Q13J06-F1
#
_entry.id   AF-Q13J06-F1
#
_cell.length_a   1.000
_cell.length_b   1.000
_cell.length_c   1.000
_cell.angle_alpha   90.00
_cell.angle_beta   90.00
_cell.angle_gamma   90.00
#
_symmetry.space_group_name_H-M   'P 1'
#
loop_
_entity.id
_entity.type
_entity.pdbx_description
1 polymer ?
#
loop_
_entity_poly.entity_id
_entity_poly.type
_entity_poly.pdbx_seq_one_letter_code
_entity_poly.pdbx_strand_id
1 'polypeptide(L)'
;MQSAVNLYPLFGVVVIVAGFLLRFNPMLIVTVAAIITGLAAHFPVDRILIAIGSGFVKTRVIPLIILFPLAVIGLLERHGLRERAQTWIGGIRAATPGRLLIAYLFVREITAALGLTGLGGHPQMVRPLVAPMAEGAALARFGKLRDPARFRLRAFAAATDNVGLFFGEDIFVAFGAIVLMVTFLKETGIVVEPMRVALWGMPTALAAFLVHSFRLYRLDGWLGRHAAADEDAASANEPSVDAPGNPRRDGVVGAGQGEQA
;
A
#
# COMPACT_ATOMS: atom_id res chain seq x y z
N MET A 1 31.73 -46.56 -18.21
CA MET A 1 31.94 -45.28 -18.93
C MET A 1 31.02 -44.26 -18.31
N GLN A 2 31.58 -43.28 -17.60
CA GLN A 2 30.79 -42.21 -16.97
C GLN A 2 30.20 -41.35 -18.08
N SER A 3 28.86 -41.34 -18.22
CA SER A 3 28.17 -40.40 -19.10
C SER A 3 28.53 -38.98 -18.67
N ALA A 4 29.35 -38.28 -19.45
CA ALA A 4 29.66 -36.89 -19.21
C ALA A 4 28.34 -36.11 -19.19
N VAL A 5 28.01 -35.51 -18.05
CA VAL A 5 26.79 -34.71 -17.89
C VAL A 5 26.91 -33.52 -18.85
N ASN A 6 26.02 -33.43 -19.84
CA ASN A 6 25.98 -32.29 -20.74
C ASN A 6 25.49 -31.06 -19.95
N LEU A 7 26.40 -30.11 -19.69
CA LEU A 7 26.12 -28.88 -18.95
C LEU A 7 25.73 -27.69 -19.85
N TYR A 8 25.80 -27.83 -21.18
CA TYR A 8 25.41 -26.75 -22.09
C TYR A 8 23.98 -26.23 -21.89
N PRO A 9 22.97 -27.05 -21.50
CA PRO A 9 21.64 -26.57 -21.17
C PRO A 9 21.60 -25.50 -20.06
N LEU A 10 22.62 -25.43 -19.18
CA LEU A 10 22.68 -24.42 -18.12
C LEU A 10 22.92 -23.00 -18.65
N PHE A 11 23.29 -22.83 -19.93
CA PHE A 11 23.35 -21.48 -20.54
C PHE A 11 22.00 -20.75 -20.45
N GLY A 12 20.87 -21.47 -20.45
CA GLY A 12 19.56 -20.86 -20.21
C GLY A 12 19.46 -20.17 -18.84
N VAL A 13 20.07 -20.74 -17.80
CA VAL A 13 20.11 -20.13 -16.46
C VAL A 13 20.93 -18.84 -16.47
N VAL A 14 22.07 -18.84 -17.17
CA VAL A 14 22.91 -17.64 -17.32
C VAL A 14 22.13 -16.52 -18.01
N VAL A 15 21.35 -16.84 -19.04
CA VAL A 15 20.47 -15.89 -19.74
C VAL A 15 19.41 -15.32 -18.80
N ILE A 16 18.80 -16.16 -17.95
CA ILE A 16 17.83 -15.71 -16.95
C ILE A 16 18.47 -14.72 -15.98
N VAL A 17 19.63 -15.09 -15.42
CA VAL A 17 20.37 -14.25 -14.46
C VAL A 17 20.74 -12.91 -15.09
N ALA A 18 21.38 -12.93 -16.27
CA ALA A 18 21.78 -11.72 -16.98
C ALA A 18 20.58 -10.84 -17.36
N GLY A 19 19.47 -11.45 -17.82
CA GLY A 19 18.25 -10.74 -18.19
C GLY A 19 17.63 -9.99 -17.00
N PHE A 20 17.55 -10.63 -15.83
CA PHE A 20 17.03 -9.99 -14.62
C PHE A 20 17.97 -8.90 -14.08
N LEU A 21 19.29 -9.11 -14.15
CA LEU A 21 20.29 -8.09 -13.83
C LEU A 21 20.14 -6.83 -14.70
N LEU A 22 19.90 -7.02 -16.01
CA LEU A 22 19.66 -5.95 -16.97
C LEU A 22 18.22 -5.39 -16.93
N ARG A 23 17.36 -5.92 -16.05
CA ARG A 23 15.95 -5.52 -15.88
C ARG A 23 15.12 -5.62 -17.17
N PHE A 24 15.44 -6.58 -18.04
CA PHE A 24 14.62 -6.85 -19.23
C PHE A 24 13.28 -7.49 -18.86
N ASN A 25 12.34 -7.51 -19.82
CA ASN A 25 11.01 -8.07 -19.61
C ASN A 25 11.10 -9.57 -19.25
N PRO A 26 10.57 -10.01 -18.09
CA PRO A 26 10.62 -11.40 -17.65
C PRO A 26 10.10 -12.42 -18.67
N MET A 27 9.02 -12.09 -19.40
CA MET A 27 8.46 -12.99 -20.42
C MET A 27 9.42 -13.21 -21.59
N LEU A 28 10.12 -12.16 -22.01
CA LEU A 28 11.13 -12.25 -23.08
C LEU A 28 12.32 -13.07 -22.60
N ILE A 29 12.81 -12.79 -21.39
CA ILE A 29 13.94 -13.50 -20.78
C ILE A 29 13.64 -15.01 -20.71
N VAL A 30 12.49 -15.40 -20.18
CA VAL A 30 12.09 -16.82 -20.05
C VAL A 30 11.96 -17.49 -21.41
N THR A 31 11.39 -16.81 -22.40
CA THR A 31 11.23 -17.35 -23.76
C THR A 31 12.58 -17.61 -24.42
N VAL A 32 13.50 -16.63 -24.37
CA VAL A 32 14.85 -16.76 -24.93
C VAL A 32 15.64 -17.84 -24.21
N ALA A 33 15.55 -17.90 -22.88
CA ALA A 33 16.20 -18.94 -22.09
C ALA A 33 15.69 -20.34 -22.44
N ALA A 34 14.38 -20.53 -22.64
CA ALA A 34 13.80 -21.81 -23.06
C ALA A 34 14.34 -22.25 -24.44
N ILE A 35 14.44 -21.32 -25.40
CA ILE A 35 15.00 -21.59 -26.73
C ILE A 35 16.47 -21.98 -26.63
N ILE A 36 17.29 -21.19 -25.92
CA ILE A 36 18.73 -21.44 -25.75
C ILE A 36 18.96 -22.80 -25.06
N THR A 37 18.17 -23.12 -24.03
CA THR A 37 18.23 -24.40 -23.32
C THR A 37 17.91 -25.57 -24.25
N GLY A 38 16.86 -25.45 -25.06
CA GLY A 38 16.47 -26.47 -26.03
C GLY A 38 17.54 -26.70 -27.10
N LEU A 39 18.11 -25.62 -27.65
CA LEU A 39 19.19 -25.69 -28.64
C LEU A 39 20.47 -26.30 -28.05
N ALA A 40 20.84 -25.91 -26.83
CA ALA A 40 21.99 -26.45 -26.11
C ALA A 40 21.82 -27.93 -25.69
N ALA A 41 20.58 -28.40 -25.58
CA ALA A 41 20.24 -29.81 -25.39
C ALA A 41 20.16 -30.61 -26.71
N HIS A 42 20.51 -30.00 -27.85
CA HIS A 42 20.39 -30.57 -29.20
C HIS A 42 18.98 -31.04 -29.55
N PHE A 43 17.95 -30.37 -29.02
CA PHE A 43 16.58 -30.64 -29.45
C PHE A 43 16.34 -30.04 -30.84
N PRO A 44 15.66 -30.76 -31.74
CA PRO A 44 15.26 -30.19 -33.02
C PRO A 44 14.18 -29.12 -32.78
N VAL A 45 14.12 -28.13 -33.68
CA VAL A 45 13.32 -26.91 -33.49
C VAL A 45 11.83 -27.22 -33.28
N ASP A 46 11.30 -28.20 -33.99
CA ASP A 46 9.94 -28.71 -33.83
C ASP A 46 9.68 -29.19 -32.40
N ARG A 47 10.62 -29.92 -31.78
CA ARG A 47 10.49 -30.40 -30.41
C ARG A 47 10.51 -29.27 -29.39
N ILE A 48 11.30 -28.22 -29.63
CA ILE A 48 11.32 -27.01 -28.78
C ILE A 48 9.95 -26.31 -28.84
N LEU A 49 9.40 -26.12 -30.04
CA LEU A 49 8.08 -25.50 -30.23
C LEU A 49 6.96 -26.34 -29.61
N ILE A 50 6.99 -27.66 -29.78
CA ILE A 50 6.05 -28.60 -29.14
C ILE A 50 6.16 -28.54 -27.62
N ALA A 51 7.36 -28.47 -27.05
CA ALA A 51 7.55 -28.38 -25.61
C ALA A 51 6.93 -27.09 -25.05
N ILE A 52 7.21 -25.94 -25.69
CA ILE A 52 6.62 -24.65 -25.30
C ILE A 52 5.09 -24.71 -25.44
N GLY A 53 4.58 -25.10 -26.60
CA GLY A 53 3.14 -25.15 -26.86
C GLY A 53 2.39 -26.11 -25.93
N SER A 54 2.93 -27.29 -25.69
CA SER A 54 2.34 -28.26 -24.76
C SER A 54 2.35 -27.75 -23.32
N GLY A 55 3.37 -26.99 -22.91
CA GLY A 55 3.40 -26.28 -21.62
C GLY A 55 2.25 -25.29 -21.49
N PHE A 56 2.03 -24.44 -22.50
CA PHE A 56 0.88 -23.52 -22.52
C PHE A 56 -0.46 -24.25 -22.44
N VAL A 57 -0.66 -25.32 -23.21
CA VAL A 57 -1.92 -26.08 -23.23
C VAL A 57 -2.18 -26.78 -21.90
N LYS A 58 -1.17 -27.41 -21.29
CA LYS A 58 -1.28 -28.07 -19.97
C LYS A 58 -1.66 -27.09 -18.87
N THR A 59 -1.26 -25.84 -19.04
CA THR A 59 -1.40 -24.76 -18.08
C THR A 59 -2.55 -23.81 -18.44
N ARG A 60 -3.37 -24.11 -19.47
CA ARG A 60 -4.45 -23.25 -19.98
C ARG A 60 -5.46 -22.75 -18.95
N VAL A 61 -5.66 -23.51 -17.87
CA VAL A 61 -6.56 -23.14 -16.77
C VAL A 61 -6.08 -21.87 -16.07
N ILE A 62 -4.76 -21.64 -16.05
CA ILE A 62 -4.13 -20.48 -15.41
C ILE A 62 -4.47 -19.17 -16.13
N PRO A 63 -4.22 -19.02 -17.44
CA PRO A 63 -4.67 -17.85 -18.18
C PRO A 63 -6.16 -17.59 -18.02
N LEU A 64 -7.00 -18.62 -17.97
CA LEU A 64 -8.45 -18.45 -17.78
C LEU A 64 -8.79 -17.89 -16.39
N ILE A 65 -8.18 -18.44 -15.32
CA ILE A 65 -8.35 -17.94 -13.95
C ILE A 65 -7.93 -16.48 -13.83
N ILE A 66 -6.93 -16.03 -14.58
CA ILE A 66 -6.46 -14.64 -14.56
C ILE A 66 -7.32 -13.74 -15.45
N LEU A 67 -7.63 -14.18 -16.67
CA LEU A 67 -8.28 -13.37 -17.70
C LEU A 67 -9.75 -13.07 -17.37
N PHE A 68 -10.50 -14.04 -16.85
CA PHE A 68 -11.93 -13.84 -16.55
C PHE A 68 -12.17 -12.79 -15.46
N PRO A 69 -11.54 -12.85 -14.28
CA PRO A 69 -11.65 -11.79 -13.27
C PRO A 69 -11.17 -10.44 -13.80
N LEU A 70 -10.08 -10.40 -14.55
CA LEU A 70 -9.57 -9.15 -15.12
C LEU A 70 -10.58 -8.48 -16.06
N ALA A 71 -11.29 -9.24 -16.88
CA ALA A 71 -12.34 -8.72 -17.75
C ALA A 71 -13.52 -8.14 -16.94
N VAL A 72 -13.92 -8.81 -15.87
CA VAL A 72 -14.98 -8.32 -14.95
C VAL A 72 -14.53 -7.05 -14.25
N ILE A 73 -13.31 -7.02 -13.71
CA ILE A 73 -12.73 -5.87 -13.03
C ILE A 73 -12.63 -4.68 -14.00
N GLY A 74 -12.13 -4.91 -15.22
CA GLY A 74 -12.03 -3.88 -16.25
C GLY A 74 -13.40 -3.31 -16.67
N LEU A 75 -14.43 -4.16 -16.71
CA LEU A 75 -15.80 -3.71 -16.96
C LEU A 75 -16.31 -2.82 -15.81
N LEU A 76 -16.08 -3.22 -14.55
CA LEU A 76 -16.48 -2.44 -13.38
C LEU A 76 -15.75 -1.09 -13.33
N GLU A 77 -14.45 -1.08 -13.62
CA GLU A 77 -13.63 0.12 -13.66
C GLU A 77 -14.09 1.08 -14.76
N ARG A 78 -14.39 0.56 -15.96
CA ARG A 78 -14.98 1.36 -17.06
C ARG A 78 -16.30 2.03 -16.65
N HIS A 79 -17.09 1.40 -15.79
CA HIS A 79 -18.35 1.96 -15.30
C HIS A 79 -18.18 2.90 -14.10
N GLY A 80 -16.95 3.25 -13.72
CA GLY A 80 -16.68 4.23 -12.67
C GLY A 80 -16.63 3.66 -11.26
N LEU A 81 -16.27 2.37 -11.10
CA LEU A 81 -16.12 1.75 -9.78
C LEU A 81 -15.12 2.53 -8.90
N ARG A 82 -14.03 3.01 -9.49
CA ARG A 82 -12.99 3.77 -8.79
C ARG A 82 -13.50 5.09 -8.25
N GLU A 83 -14.22 5.85 -9.06
CA GLU A 83 -14.78 7.16 -8.71
C GLU A 83 -15.85 7.01 -7.61
N ARG A 84 -16.66 5.94 -7.69
CA ARG A 84 -17.62 5.59 -6.62
C ARG A 84 -16.92 5.19 -5.33
N ALA A 85 -15.86 4.39 -5.40
CA ALA A 85 -15.07 4.02 -4.24
C ALA A 85 -14.42 5.24 -3.58
N GLN A 86 -13.85 6.16 -4.36
CA GLN A 86 -13.30 7.43 -3.85
C GLN A 86 -14.37 8.28 -3.16
N THR A 87 -15.54 8.44 -3.77
CA THR A 87 -16.66 9.20 -3.19
C THR A 87 -17.12 8.58 -1.87
N TRP A 88 -17.23 7.26 -1.83
CA TRP A 88 -17.65 6.53 -0.63
C TRP A 88 -16.60 6.61 0.49
N ILE A 89 -15.32 6.41 0.18
CA ILE A 89 -14.22 6.57 1.14
C ILE A 89 -14.14 8.02 1.64
N GLY A 90 -14.33 9.01 0.76
CA GLY A 90 -14.41 10.42 1.12
C GLY A 90 -15.55 10.77 2.08
N GLY A 91 -16.62 9.95 2.08
CA GLY A 91 -17.75 10.07 3.02
C GLY A 91 -17.49 9.51 4.41
N ILE A 92 -16.37 8.81 4.65
CA ILE A 92 -16.05 8.21 5.95
C ILE A 92 -15.80 9.32 6.98
N ARG A 93 -16.75 9.49 7.91
CA ARG A 93 -16.60 10.39 9.06
C ARG A 93 -16.01 9.61 10.23
N ALA A 94 -14.73 9.82 10.50
CA ALA A 94 -14.05 9.28 11.68
C ALA A 94 -13.60 10.41 12.61
N ALA A 95 -13.73 10.20 13.91
CA ALA A 95 -13.37 11.19 14.93
C ALA A 95 -11.85 11.34 15.13
N THR A 96 -11.05 10.37 14.67
CA THR A 96 -9.58 10.38 14.81
C THR A 96 -8.90 9.88 13.53
N PRO A 97 -7.67 10.35 13.25
CA PRO A 97 -6.92 9.91 12.06
C PRO A 97 -6.64 8.40 12.06
N GLY A 98 -6.33 7.80 13.21
CA GLY A 98 -6.10 6.37 13.33
C GLY A 98 -7.35 5.54 12.96
N ARG A 99 -8.53 5.94 13.45
CA ARG A 99 -9.80 5.28 13.09
C ARG A 99 -10.13 5.40 11.61
N LEU A 100 -9.86 6.57 11.02
CA LEU A 100 -10.01 6.78 9.58
C LEU A 100 -9.14 5.80 8.78
N LEU A 101 -7.86 5.68 9.16
CA LEU A 101 -6.92 4.79 8.50
C LEU A 101 -7.27 3.31 8.72
N ILE A 102 -7.83 2.92 9.87
CA ILE A 102 -8.32 1.55 10.10
C ILE A 102 -9.49 1.22 9.18
N ALA A 103 -10.45 2.15 9.05
CA ALA A 103 -11.58 1.97 8.13
C ALA A 103 -11.09 1.85 6.68
N TYR A 104 -10.13 2.70 6.29
CA TYR A 104 -9.50 2.62 4.98
C TYR A 104 -8.74 1.30 4.77
N LEU A 105 -7.98 0.82 5.75
CA LEU A 105 -7.28 -0.47 5.72
C LEU A 105 -8.26 -1.61 5.41
N PHE A 106 -9.36 -1.67 6.16
CA PHE A 106 -10.38 -2.70 6.01
C PHE A 106 -10.98 -2.73 4.60
N VAL A 107 -11.34 -1.55 4.09
CA VAL A 107 -11.87 -1.39 2.72
C VAL A 107 -10.82 -1.81 1.70
N ARG A 108 -9.56 -1.39 1.89
CA ARG A 108 -8.47 -1.67 0.97
C ARG A 108 -8.16 -3.16 0.90
N GLU A 109 -8.14 -3.84 2.03
CA GLU A 109 -7.85 -5.27 2.14
C GLU A 109 -8.97 -6.13 1.53
N ILE A 110 -10.23 -5.81 1.82
CA ILE A 110 -11.38 -6.52 1.21
C ILE A 110 -11.42 -6.31 -0.30
N THR A 111 -11.25 -5.07 -0.76
CA THR A 111 -11.25 -4.79 -2.20
C THR A 111 -10.10 -5.50 -2.91
N ALA A 112 -8.90 -5.53 -2.31
CA ALA A 112 -7.78 -6.30 -2.84
C ALA A 112 -8.05 -7.82 -2.85
N ALA A 113 -8.66 -8.38 -1.81
CA ALA A 113 -9.06 -9.79 -1.77
C ALA A 113 -10.07 -10.17 -2.85
N LEU A 114 -10.92 -9.22 -3.26
CA LEU A 114 -11.85 -9.38 -4.39
C LEU A 114 -11.20 -9.14 -5.76
N GLY A 115 -9.88 -8.88 -5.81
CA GLY A 115 -9.13 -8.61 -7.04
C GLY A 115 -9.18 -7.15 -7.50
N LEU A 116 -9.80 -6.25 -6.75
CA LEU A 116 -9.92 -4.82 -7.07
C LEU A 116 -8.67 -4.04 -6.61
N THR A 117 -7.50 -4.56 -6.94
CA THR A 117 -6.19 -4.03 -6.53
C THR A 117 -5.95 -2.61 -7.05
N GLY A 118 -6.58 -2.23 -8.17
CA GLY A 118 -6.55 -0.89 -8.76
C GLY A 118 -7.35 0.20 -8.02
N LEU A 119 -8.19 -0.13 -7.02
CA LEU A 119 -9.02 0.87 -6.33
C LEU A 119 -8.26 1.76 -5.32
N GLY A 120 -7.17 1.26 -4.74
CA GLY A 120 -6.30 2.03 -3.84
C GLY A 120 -5.07 2.53 -4.57
N GLY A 121 -3.93 2.72 -3.91
CA GLY A 121 -2.70 3.17 -4.57
C GLY A 121 -2.31 4.62 -4.26
N HIS A 122 -1.01 4.85 -4.20
CA HIS A 122 -0.43 6.15 -3.82
C HIS A 122 -0.94 7.35 -4.64
N PRO A 123 -0.90 7.34 -5.98
CA PRO A 123 -1.28 8.51 -6.77
C PRO A 123 -2.80 8.73 -6.83
N GLN A 124 -3.59 7.66 -6.71
CA GLN A 124 -5.02 7.71 -6.99
C GLN A 124 -5.92 7.73 -5.75
N MET A 125 -5.41 7.29 -4.60
CA MET A 125 -6.18 7.24 -3.35
C MET A 125 -5.44 7.91 -2.20
N VAL A 126 -4.18 7.54 -1.95
CA VAL A 126 -3.45 8.03 -0.77
C VAL A 126 -3.21 9.54 -0.83
N ARG A 127 -2.58 10.01 -1.91
CA ARG A 127 -2.19 11.43 -2.05
C ARG A 127 -3.37 12.40 -2.17
N PRO A 128 -4.37 12.16 -3.05
CA PRO A 128 -5.45 13.13 -3.25
C PRO A 128 -6.55 13.06 -2.18
N LEU A 129 -6.73 11.92 -1.49
CA LEU A 129 -7.87 11.70 -0.61
C LEU A 129 -7.47 11.30 0.81
N VAL A 130 -6.84 10.14 0.99
CA VAL A 130 -6.63 9.55 2.33
C VAL A 130 -5.70 10.41 3.20
N ALA A 131 -4.60 10.91 2.65
CA ALA A 131 -3.65 11.74 3.39
C ALA A 131 -4.27 13.10 3.79
N PRO A 132 -4.90 13.87 2.88
CA PRO A 132 -5.64 15.07 3.26
C PRO A 132 -6.76 14.82 4.28
N MET A 133 -7.51 13.72 4.16
CA MET A 133 -8.55 13.35 5.13
C MET A 133 -7.97 13.04 6.51
N ALA A 134 -6.86 12.29 6.56
CA ALA A 134 -6.18 11.99 7.81
C ALA A 134 -5.65 13.27 8.46
N GLU A 135 -5.05 14.17 7.68
CA GLU A 135 -4.60 15.49 8.16
C GLU A 135 -5.77 16.33 8.68
N GLY A 136 -6.90 16.37 7.98
CA GLY A 136 -8.10 17.08 8.41
C GLY A 136 -8.68 16.52 9.71
N ALA A 137 -8.76 15.18 9.84
CA ALA A 137 -9.19 14.52 11.07
C ALA A 137 -8.23 14.79 12.24
N ALA A 138 -6.93 14.82 11.97
CA ALA A 138 -5.92 15.13 12.96
C ALA A 138 -5.98 16.61 13.38
N LEU A 139 -6.20 17.54 12.44
CA LEU A 139 -6.39 18.97 12.71
C LEU A 139 -7.63 19.21 13.59
N ALA A 140 -8.75 18.56 13.28
CA ALA A 140 -10.00 18.70 14.03
C ALA A 140 -9.91 18.15 15.46
N ARG A 141 -9.08 17.13 15.68
CA ARG A 141 -8.96 16.44 16.98
C ARG A 141 -7.84 16.99 17.86
N PHE A 142 -6.70 17.32 17.28
CA PHE A 142 -5.46 17.66 17.99
C PHE A 142 -4.96 19.08 17.70
N GLY A 143 -5.66 19.87 16.86
CA GLY A 143 -5.21 21.20 16.48
C GLY A 143 -4.08 21.19 15.43
N LYS A 144 -3.36 22.31 15.29
CA LYS A 144 -2.34 22.47 14.24
C LYS A 144 -1.17 21.52 14.47
N LEU A 145 -1.03 20.54 13.59
CA LEU A 145 0.12 19.64 13.57
C LEU A 145 1.34 20.31 12.92
N ARG A 146 2.52 20.10 13.53
CA ARG A 146 3.84 20.46 12.98
C ARG A 146 4.25 19.49 11.85
N ASP A 147 5.19 19.91 11.01
CA ASP A 147 5.61 19.14 9.82
C ASP A 147 6.06 17.69 10.11
N PRO A 148 6.84 17.38 11.17
CA PRO A 148 7.21 16.00 11.48
C PRO A 148 6.02 15.07 11.76
N ALA A 149 4.99 15.58 12.45
CA ALA A 149 3.77 14.81 12.72
C ALA A 149 2.93 14.61 11.45
N ARG A 150 2.87 15.63 10.59
CA ARG A 150 2.21 15.54 9.27
C ARG A 150 2.90 14.52 8.36
N PHE A 151 4.23 14.55 8.25
CA PHE A 151 4.97 13.57 7.45
C PHE A 151 4.82 12.15 7.98
N ARG A 152 4.80 11.97 9.31
CA ARG A 152 4.51 10.67 9.91
C ARG A 152 3.10 10.21 9.56
N LEU A 153 2.11 11.09 9.63
CA LEU A 153 0.74 10.75 9.27
C LEU A 153 0.60 10.34 7.79
N ARG A 154 1.25 11.08 6.87
CA ARG A 154 1.34 10.71 5.44
C ARG A 154 2.01 9.36 5.25
N ALA A 155 3.10 9.10 5.98
CA ALA A 155 3.79 7.81 5.93
C ALA A 155 2.89 6.66 6.42
N PHE A 156 2.09 6.88 7.47
CA PHE A 156 1.12 5.88 7.92
C PHE A 156 -0.03 5.69 6.92
N ALA A 157 -0.51 6.76 6.27
CA ALA A 157 -1.50 6.64 5.20
C ALA A 157 -0.96 5.80 4.02
N ALA A 158 0.27 6.08 3.59
CA ALA A 158 0.98 5.33 2.56
C ALA A 158 1.22 3.86 2.96
N ALA A 159 1.65 3.61 4.20
CA ALA A 159 1.85 2.26 4.71
C ALA A 159 0.54 1.47 4.77
N THR A 160 -0.57 2.13 5.11
CA THR A 160 -1.89 1.49 5.21
C THR A 160 -2.38 0.99 3.86
N ASP A 161 -2.17 1.74 2.78
CA ASP A 161 -2.48 1.28 1.43
C ASP A 161 -1.64 0.08 1.01
N ASN A 162 -0.33 0.11 1.30
CA ASN A 162 0.58 -0.98 0.96
C ASN A 162 0.26 -2.27 1.73
N VAL A 163 0.02 -2.18 3.04
CA VAL A 163 -0.31 -3.33 3.88
C VAL A 163 -1.64 -3.93 3.45
N GLY A 164 -2.67 -3.10 3.28
CA GLY A 164 -3.99 -3.58 2.83
C GLY A 164 -3.93 -4.23 1.45
N LEU A 165 -3.18 -3.66 0.50
CA LEU A 165 -3.01 -4.25 -0.83
C LEU A 165 -2.26 -5.58 -0.76
N PHE A 166 -1.10 -5.60 -0.12
CA PHE A 166 -0.20 -6.75 -0.12
C PHE A 166 -0.87 -7.99 0.47
N PHE A 167 -1.41 -7.86 1.69
CA PHE A 167 -2.03 -9.00 2.37
C PHE A 167 -3.45 -9.32 1.85
N GLY A 168 -4.15 -8.32 1.30
CA GLY A 168 -5.45 -8.57 0.67
C GLY A 168 -5.32 -9.32 -0.65
N GLU A 169 -4.34 -8.96 -1.49
CA GLU A 169 -4.09 -9.61 -2.78
C GLU A 169 -3.73 -11.10 -2.63
N ASP A 170 -3.12 -11.50 -1.51
CA ASP A 170 -2.80 -12.90 -1.22
C ASP A 170 -4.05 -13.81 -1.07
N ILE A 171 -5.23 -13.24 -0.86
CA ILE A 171 -6.51 -13.97 -0.83
C ILE A 171 -7.14 -14.06 -2.24
N PHE A 172 -6.68 -13.24 -3.19
CA PHE A 172 -7.23 -13.23 -4.53
C PHE A 172 -6.76 -14.44 -5.34
N VAL A 173 -7.70 -15.30 -5.75
CA VAL A 173 -7.42 -16.58 -6.41
C VAL A 173 -6.58 -16.45 -7.68
N ALA A 174 -6.71 -15.34 -8.40
CA ALA A 174 -5.98 -15.08 -9.64
C ALA A 174 -4.66 -14.32 -9.42
N PHE A 175 -4.18 -14.24 -8.18
CA PHE A 175 -2.85 -13.73 -7.88
C PHE A 175 -1.77 -14.68 -8.40
N GLY A 176 -0.73 -14.10 -9.03
CA GLY A 176 0.30 -14.85 -9.74
C GLY A 176 1.06 -15.86 -8.87
N ALA A 177 1.27 -15.56 -7.59
CA ALA A 177 1.97 -16.46 -6.69
C ALA A 177 1.16 -17.73 -6.36
N ILE A 178 -0.16 -17.61 -6.18
CA ILE A 178 -1.05 -18.75 -5.95
C ILE A 178 -1.01 -19.69 -7.16
N VAL A 179 -1.09 -19.11 -8.34
CA VAL A 179 -1.03 -19.79 -9.62
C VAL A 179 0.28 -20.57 -9.77
N LEU A 180 1.42 -19.95 -9.43
CA LEU A 180 2.72 -20.62 -9.44
C LEU A 180 2.77 -21.80 -8.46
N MET A 181 2.30 -21.59 -7.21
CA MET A 181 2.27 -22.64 -6.18
C MET A 181 1.41 -23.83 -6.61
N VAL A 182 0.20 -23.58 -7.13
CA VAL A 182 -0.70 -24.65 -7.59
C VAL A 182 -0.10 -25.41 -8.77
N THR A 183 0.58 -24.72 -9.69
CA THR A 183 1.28 -25.38 -10.81
C THR A 183 2.37 -26.30 -10.32
N PHE A 184 3.21 -25.82 -9.42
CA PHE A 184 4.29 -26.59 -8.83
C PHE A 184 3.77 -27.82 -8.08
N LEU A 185 2.75 -27.65 -7.22
CA LEU A 185 2.13 -28.76 -6.50
C LEU A 185 1.58 -29.83 -7.46
N LYS A 186 0.91 -29.38 -8.53
CA LYS A 186 0.39 -30.28 -9.56
C LYS A 186 1.50 -31.07 -10.27
N GLU A 187 2.65 -30.46 -10.55
CA GLU A 187 3.81 -31.14 -11.14
C GLU A 187 4.38 -32.23 -10.22
N THR A 188 4.28 -32.04 -8.90
CA THR A 188 4.68 -33.05 -7.89
C THR A 188 3.61 -34.11 -7.58
N GLY A 189 2.47 -34.08 -8.27
CA GLY A 189 1.36 -35.02 -8.07
C GLY A 189 0.34 -34.61 -7.00
N ILE A 190 0.47 -33.42 -6.41
CA ILE A 190 -0.44 -32.89 -5.40
C ILE A 190 -1.46 -31.96 -6.09
N VAL A 191 -2.70 -32.42 -6.21
CA VAL A 191 -3.78 -31.62 -6.82
C VAL A 191 -4.47 -30.80 -5.74
N VAL A 192 -4.28 -29.48 -5.77
CA VAL A 192 -4.96 -28.53 -4.88
C VAL A 192 -5.75 -27.52 -5.71
N GLU A 193 -6.96 -27.22 -5.27
CA GLU A 193 -7.77 -26.18 -5.87
C GLU A 193 -7.22 -24.79 -5.48
N PRO A 194 -7.05 -23.85 -6.43
CA PRO A 194 -6.56 -22.48 -6.15
C PRO A 194 -7.33 -21.76 -5.04
N MET A 195 -8.65 -21.96 -4.98
CA MET A 195 -9.50 -21.39 -3.93
C MET A 195 -9.06 -21.84 -2.53
N ARG A 196 -8.67 -23.11 -2.39
CA ARG A 196 -8.21 -23.63 -1.09
C ARG A 196 -6.92 -22.95 -0.65
N VAL A 197 -5.99 -22.73 -1.57
CA VAL A 197 -4.72 -22.02 -1.29
C VAL A 197 -5.01 -20.58 -0.89
N ALA A 198 -5.89 -19.89 -1.63
CA ALA A 198 -6.33 -18.52 -1.32
C ALA A 198 -6.96 -18.39 0.07
N LEU A 199 -7.84 -19.33 0.45
CA LEU A 199 -8.48 -19.31 1.78
C LEU A 199 -7.47 -19.41 2.92
N TRP A 200 -6.35 -20.10 2.72
CA TRP A 200 -5.24 -20.17 3.69
C TRP A 200 -4.44 -18.85 3.80
N GLY A 201 -4.66 -17.88 2.90
CA GLY A 201 -4.16 -16.51 3.07
C GLY A 201 -4.94 -15.70 4.11
N MET A 202 -6.21 -16.05 4.37
CA MET A 202 -7.08 -15.28 5.28
C MET A 202 -6.53 -15.14 6.72
N PRO A 203 -5.97 -16.18 7.37
CA PRO A 203 -5.39 -16.02 8.70
C PRO A 203 -4.24 -15.02 8.74
N THR A 204 -3.39 -15.00 7.71
CA THR A 204 -2.27 -14.06 7.59
C THR A 204 -2.76 -12.64 7.36
N ALA A 205 -3.73 -12.46 6.47
CA ALA A 205 -4.34 -11.17 6.21
C ALA A 205 -5.02 -10.60 7.47
N LEU A 206 -5.81 -11.43 8.16
CA LEU A 206 -6.44 -11.06 9.43
C LEU A 206 -5.39 -10.67 10.50
N ALA A 207 -4.28 -11.41 10.61
CA ALA A 207 -3.21 -11.06 11.52
C ALA A 207 -2.57 -9.70 11.14
N ALA A 208 -2.31 -9.46 9.86
CA ALA A 208 -1.79 -8.19 9.37
C ALA A 208 -2.76 -7.03 9.64
N PHE A 209 -4.06 -7.24 9.40
CA PHE A 209 -5.13 -6.29 9.71
C PHE A 209 -5.12 -5.90 11.19
N LEU A 210 -5.10 -6.89 12.09
CA LEU A 210 -5.12 -6.65 13.54
C LEU A 210 -3.86 -5.92 14.01
N VAL A 211 -2.68 -6.36 13.56
CA VAL A 211 -1.38 -5.76 13.93
C VAL A 211 -1.30 -4.32 13.41
N HIS A 212 -1.66 -4.08 12.16
CA HIS A 212 -1.59 -2.74 11.58
C HIS A 212 -2.67 -1.82 12.15
N SER A 213 -3.87 -2.33 12.40
CA SER A 213 -4.93 -1.59 13.09
C SER A 213 -4.51 -1.18 14.50
N PHE A 214 -3.83 -2.05 15.23
CA PHE A 214 -3.28 -1.70 16.54
C PHE A 214 -2.20 -0.60 16.44
N ARG A 215 -1.33 -0.65 15.42
CA ARG A 215 -0.33 0.41 15.16
C ARG A 215 -1.01 1.75 14.84
N LEU A 216 -2.09 1.73 14.07
CA LEU A 216 -2.90 2.92 13.74
C LEU A 216 -3.66 3.46 14.95
N TYR A 217 -4.16 2.60 15.83
CA TYR A 217 -4.74 3.02 17.10
C TYR A 217 -3.69 3.70 18.01
N ARG A 218 -2.47 3.13 18.09
CA ARG A 218 -1.37 3.75 18.84
C ARG A 218 -0.89 5.07 18.23
N LEU A 219 -1.11 5.30 16.93
CA LEU A 219 -0.78 6.55 16.27
C LEU A 219 -1.57 7.72 16.87
N ASP A 220 -2.86 7.52 17.17
CA ASP A 220 -3.69 8.55 17.81
C ASP A 220 -3.11 8.98 19.17
N GLY A 221 -2.69 8.01 19.99
CA GLY A 221 -2.05 8.30 21.27
C GLY A 221 -0.67 8.97 21.12
N TRP A 222 0.08 8.64 20.08
CA TRP A 222 1.35 9.31 19.77
C TRP A 222 1.13 10.76 19.31
N LEU A 223 0.14 10.99 18.44
CA LEU A 223 -0.25 12.31 17.95
C LEU A 223 -0.73 13.20 19.10
N GLY A 224 -1.57 12.69 19.99
CA GLY A 224 -2.04 13.44 21.15
C GLY A 224 -0.90 13.94 22.06
N ARG A 225 0.11 13.09 22.32
CA ARG A 225 1.28 13.49 23.13
C ARG A 225 2.17 14.53 22.44
N HIS A 226 2.33 14.45 21.13
CA HIS A 226 3.18 15.36 20.36
C HIS A 226 2.45 16.62 19.88
N ALA A 227 1.12 16.68 20.07
CA ALA A 227 0.33 17.90 19.88
C ALA A 227 0.32 18.74 21.17
N ALA A 228 0.18 18.11 22.35
CA ALA A 228 0.08 18.80 23.63
C ALA A 228 1.44 19.23 24.23
N ALA A 229 2.50 18.43 24.08
CA ALA A 229 3.81 18.72 24.69
C ALA A 229 4.48 20.02 24.19
N ASP A 230 3.99 20.60 23.09
CA ASP A 230 4.55 21.81 22.49
C ASP A 230 3.70 23.07 22.75
N GLU A 231 2.44 22.97 23.21
CA GLU A 231 1.68 24.14 23.71
C GLU A 231 2.32 24.69 25.00
N ASP A 232 2.79 23.80 25.87
CA ASP A 232 3.54 24.15 27.08
C ASP A 232 4.92 24.75 26.74
N ALA A 233 5.56 24.31 25.65
CA ALA A 233 6.84 24.87 25.19
C ALA A 233 6.69 26.22 24.45
N ALA A 234 5.57 26.43 23.75
CA ALA A 234 5.26 27.70 23.09
C ALA A 234 4.83 28.78 24.08
N SER A 235 4.05 28.42 25.11
CA SER A 235 3.69 29.34 26.20
C SER A 235 4.88 29.67 27.12
N ALA A 236 5.85 28.76 27.27
CA ALA A 236 7.09 29.02 27.99
C ALA A 236 8.09 29.94 27.24
N ASN A 237 7.86 30.23 25.95
CA ASN A 237 8.75 31.03 25.11
C ASN A 237 8.13 32.37 24.66
N GLU A 238 6.95 32.73 25.18
CA GLU A 238 6.47 34.11 25.08
C GLU A 238 7.31 34.96 26.05
N PRO A 239 8.04 35.99 25.57
CA PRO A 239 8.67 36.94 26.46
C PRO A 239 7.55 37.61 27.26
N SER A 240 7.60 37.50 28.58
CA SER A 240 6.79 38.32 29.47
C SER A 240 7.03 39.78 29.08
N VAL A 241 6.05 40.39 28.41
CA VAL A 241 6.05 41.83 28.18
C VAL A 241 5.87 42.45 29.55
N ASP A 242 7.00 42.79 30.18
CA ASP A 242 7.07 43.58 31.39
C ASP A 242 6.24 44.85 31.18
N ALA A 243 5.16 44.97 31.93
CA ALA A 243 4.35 46.18 31.96
C ALA A 243 5.23 47.33 32.46
N PRO A 244 5.38 48.44 31.71
CA PRO A 244 6.15 49.56 32.23
C PRO A 244 5.41 50.16 33.43
N GLY A 245 6.15 50.22 34.53
CA GLY A 245 5.70 50.64 35.85
C GLY A 245 4.95 51.96 35.85
N ASN A 246 3.86 51.95 36.60
CA ASN A 246 3.14 53.12 37.10
C ASN A 246 4.10 54.12 37.79
N PRO A 247 4.29 55.34 37.25
CA PRO A 247 4.95 56.39 37.99
C PRO A 247 3.95 57.03 38.96
N ARG A 248 4.25 56.77 40.23
CA ARG A 248 3.79 57.40 41.47
C ARG A 248 3.13 58.78 41.33
N ARG A 249 1.99 58.88 42.01
CA ARG A 249 1.53 60.06 42.75
C ARG A 249 2.70 60.75 43.44
N ASP A 250 2.89 62.03 43.15
CA ASP A 250 3.30 63.04 44.12
C ASP A 250 2.59 64.35 43.73
N GLY A 251 1.87 64.91 44.70
CA GLY A 251 0.98 66.05 44.47
C GLY A 251 1.70 67.38 44.54
N VAL A 252 1.18 68.35 43.78
CA VAL A 252 1.27 69.77 44.12
C VAL A 252 -0.10 70.42 43.87
N VAL A 253 -0.51 71.15 44.91
CA VAL A 253 -1.71 71.97 45.10
C VAL A 253 -1.66 73.22 44.23
N GLY A 254 -2.80 73.71 43.72
CA GLY A 254 -2.98 75.15 43.47
C GLY A 254 -3.87 75.60 42.30
N ALA A 255 -5.15 75.83 42.61
CA ALA A 255 -5.98 77.00 42.27
C ALA A 255 -6.22 77.48 40.80
N GLY A 256 -7.51 77.77 40.52
CA GLY A 256 -8.00 78.71 39.49
C GLY A 256 -9.09 78.10 38.59
N GLN A 257 -10.39 78.12 38.94
CA GLN A 257 -11.40 79.17 38.67
C GLN A 257 -11.67 79.50 37.18
N GLY A 258 -12.96 79.42 36.80
CA GLY A 258 -13.59 80.02 35.61
C GLY A 258 -13.28 79.29 34.29
N GLU A 259 -14.14 79.21 33.28
CA GLU A 259 -15.42 79.82 32.97
C GLU A 259 -15.97 79.12 31.71
N GLN A 260 -17.28 78.89 31.65
CA GLN A 260 -18.21 78.99 30.50
C GLN A 260 -17.75 78.61 29.07
N ALA A 261 -18.39 77.57 28.50
CA ALA A 261 -19.28 77.59 27.31
C ALA A 261 -19.37 76.21 26.66
#